data_AF-A0A6A0BDL6-F1
#
_entry.id   AF-A0A6A0BDL6-F1
#
_cell.length_a   1.000
_cell.length_b   1.000
_cell.length_c   1.000
_cell.angle_alpha   90.00
_cell.angle_beta   90.00
_cell.angle_gamma   90.00
#
_symmetry.space_group_name_H-M   'P 1'
#
loop_
_entity.id
_entity.type
_entity.pdbx_description
1 polymer ?
#
loop_
_entity_poly.entity_id
_entity_poly.type
_entity_poly.pdbx_seq_one_letter_code
_entity_poly.pdbx_strand_id
1 'polypeptide(L)'
;MNRSLDDLVKENFIIFPPTIAESEDLDKNNCIFKSRNREIWTQNIVGIFKQGDDDLQIRSRFYSGATDYFLRYLLQKVSHYNVISTKASANQSENFYDLLIYLFPLYLENAMKKGIYKEYVKREYNDANIKGAIAIARHIKQNVPFVGKVAYNTREFSYDNKLTQLVRQRLTILSRNTVLFLKMRSRLRKIFVRLSKKRRLMLVWRAMLFFVKIV
;
A
#
# COMPACT_ATOMS: atom_id res chain seq x y z
N MET A 1 6.36 27.17 -12.17
CA MET A 1 6.26 26.17 -13.27
C MET A 1 7.66 25.94 -13.81
N ASN A 2 7.99 24.70 -14.20
CA ASN A 2 9.34 24.08 -14.28
C ASN A 2 9.87 23.56 -12.93
N ARG A 3 9.15 22.60 -12.33
CA ARG A 3 9.70 21.77 -11.24
C ARG A 3 10.20 20.46 -11.83
N SER A 4 11.37 20.03 -11.39
CA SER A 4 11.96 18.75 -11.81
C SER A 4 11.17 17.58 -11.21
N LEU A 5 11.26 16.40 -11.84
CA LEU A 5 10.68 15.18 -11.28
C LEU A 5 11.25 14.84 -9.89
N ASP A 6 12.53 15.12 -9.64
CA ASP A 6 13.17 14.89 -8.34
C ASP A 6 12.56 15.76 -7.22
N ASP A 7 12.16 17.00 -7.54
CA ASP A 7 11.49 17.87 -6.58
C ASP A 7 10.09 17.35 -6.26
N LEU A 8 9.39 16.82 -7.25
CA LEU A 8 8.04 16.26 -7.09
C LEU A 8 8.05 14.98 -6.25
N VAL A 9 9.08 14.14 -6.36
CA VAL A 9 9.25 12.97 -5.46
C VAL A 9 9.28 13.42 -3.99
N LYS A 10 9.93 14.54 -3.68
CA LYS A 10 10.02 15.07 -2.30
C LYS A 10 8.70 15.65 -1.80
N GLU A 11 7.83 16.09 -2.71
CA GLU A 11 6.53 16.70 -2.41
C GLU A 11 5.38 15.68 -2.29
N ASN A 12 5.70 14.40 -2.07
CA ASN A 12 4.75 13.30 -1.92
C ASN A 12 3.96 12.93 -3.19
N PHE A 13 4.47 13.25 -4.39
CA PHE A 13 3.89 12.72 -5.62
C PHE A 13 4.20 11.22 -5.77
N ILE A 14 3.20 10.44 -6.18
CA ILE A 14 3.37 9.03 -6.51
C ILE A 14 3.84 8.95 -7.96
N ILE A 15 5.12 8.62 -8.15
CA ILE A 15 5.73 8.46 -9.47
C ILE A 15 5.95 6.97 -9.74
N PHE A 16 5.68 6.54 -10.98
CA PHE A 16 5.93 5.19 -11.44
C PHE A 16 6.63 5.23 -12.81
N PRO A 17 7.70 4.46 -13.03
CA PRO A 17 8.40 3.62 -12.04
C PRO A 17 9.06 4.46 -10.93
N PRO A 18 9.30 3.88 -9.73
CA PRO A 18 9.83 4.64 -8.59
C PRO A 18 11.29 5.09 -8.79
N THR A 19 12.03 4.43 -9.68
CA THR A 19 13.39 4.82 -10.06
C THR A 19 13.35 5.49 -11.42
N ILE A 20 13.53 6.82 -11.47
CA ILE A 20 13.57 7.57 -12.74
C ILE A 20 14.79 7.15 -13.58
N ALA A 21 15.90 6.81 -12.92
CA ALA A 21 17.14 6.37 -13.57
C ALA A 21 17.03 5.01 -14.30
N GLU A 22 15.94 4.26 -14.11
CA GLU A 22 15.68 3.01 -14.85
C GLU A 22 14.96 3.27 -16.20
N SER A 23 14.62 4.53 -16.51
CA SER A 23 13.95 4.89 -17.75
C SER A 23 14.93 5.59 -18.70
N GLU A 24 15.17 4.99 -19.86
CA GLU A 24 16.04 5.57 -20.91
C GLU A 24 15.47 6.89 -21.47
N ASP A 25 14.15 7.06 -21.40
CA ASP A 25 13.42 8.23 -21.93
C ASP A 25 13.29 9.40 -20.93
N LEU A 26 13.70 9.19 -19.66
CA LEU A 26 13.52 10.18 -18.59
C LEU A 26 14.85 10.65 -17.99
N ASP A 27 15.22 11.89 -18.28
CA ASP A 27 16.33 12.58 -17.63
C ASP A 27 15.90 13.26 -16.32
N LYS A 28 16.86 13.48 -15.40
CA LYS A 28 16.61 14.20 -14.13
C LYS A 28 16.06 15.63 -14.31
N ASN A 29 16.31 16.22 -15.48
CA ASN A 29 15.83 17.56 -15.83
C ASN A 29 14.42 17.54 -16.43
N ASN A 30 13.78 16.36 -16.54
CA ASN A 30 12.41 16.28 -17.02
C ASN A 30 11.45 16.96 -16.05
N CYS A 31 10.47 17.63 -16.65
CA CYS A 31 9.49 18.47 -15.97
C CYS A 31 8.12 18.04 -16.49
N ILE A 32 7.08 18.09 -15.66
CA ILE A 32 5.73 17.72 -16.13
C ILE A 32 5.29 18.63 -17.29
N PHE A 33 5.52 19.94 -17.14
CA PHE A 33 5.17 20.96 -18.11
C PHE A 33 6.42 21.67 -18.63
N LYS A 34 6.46 21.93 -19.93
CA LYS A 34 7.41 22.85 -20.57
C LYS A 34 6.62 23.97 -21.23
N SER A 35 7.05 25.21 -21.00
CA SER A 35 6.54 26.35 -21.76
C SER A 35 7.47 26.64 -22.93
N ARG A 36 6.91 26.73 -24.14
CA ARG A 36 7.62 27.16 -25.35
C ARG A 36 6.68 28.06 -26.14
N ASN A 37 7.15 29.23 -26.56
CA ASN A 37 6.38 30.17 -27.40
C ASN A 37 4.98 30.52 -26.84
N ARG A 38 4.86 30.70 -25.52
CA ARG A 38 3.58 30.97 -24.79
C ARG A 38 2.58 29.80 -24.80
N GLU A 39 2.95 28.64 -25.33
CA GLU A 39 2.18 27.40 -25.23
C GLU A 39 2.76 26.50 -24.13
N ILE A 40 1.89 25.69 -23.52
CA ILE A 40 2.25 24.73 -22.49
C ILE A 40 2.16 23.33 -23.08
N TRP A 41 3.25 22.58 -22.98
CA TRP A 41 3.38 21.22 -23.48
C TRP A 41 3.65 20.26 -22.31
N THR A 42 3.01 19.09 -22.34
CA THR A 42 3.33 17.98 -21.43
C THR A 42 4.47 17.15 -22.00
N GLN A 43 5.32 16.59 -21.13
CA GLN A 43 6.35 15.62 -21.53
C GLN A 43 5.81 14.19 -21.64
N ASN A 44 6.69 13.21 -21.81
CA ASN A 44 6.38 11.78 -21.87
C ASN A 44 5.97 11.22 -20.49
N ILE A 45 4.91 11.79 -19.91
CA ILE A 45 4.40 11.49 -18.57
C ILE A 45 2.89 11.38 -18.69
N VAL A 46 2.32 10.42 -17.97
CA VAL A 46 0.87 10.23 -17.85
C VAL A 46 0.54 10.28 -16.36
N GLY A 47 -0.54 10.97 -15.99
CA GLY A 47 -0.80 11.25 -14.58
C GLY A 47 -2.04 12.09 -14.34
N ILE A 48 -2.33 12.30 -13.06
CA ILE A 48 -3.42 13.18 -12.61
C ILE A 48 -2.89 14.11 -11.52
N PHE A 49 -3.30 15.37 -11.59
CA PHE A 49 -3.04 16.39 -10.59
C PHE A 49 -4.38 16.92 -10.13
N LYS A 50 -4.68 16.73 -8.84
CA LYS A 50 -5.91 17.24 -8.26
C LYS A 50 -5.59 18.17 -7.10
N GLN A 51 -6.08 19.40 -7.17
CA GLN A 51 -5.94 20.41 -6.12
C GLN A 51 -7.31 21.03 -5.86
N GLY A 52 -7.95 20.63 -4.76
CA GLY A 52 -9.32 21.06 -4.46
C GLY A 52 -10.30 20.56 -5.55
N ASP A 53 -10.95 21.52 -6.22
CA ASP A 53 -11.89 21.27 -7.30
C ASP A 53 -11.22 21.23 -8.69
N ASP A 54 -9.96 21.67 -8.79
CA ASP A 54 -9.21 21.63 -10.05
C ASP A 54 -8.63 20.23 -10.28
N ASP A 55 -8.94 19.66 -11.45
CA ASP A 55 -8.42 18.37 -11.92
C ASP A 55 -7.71 18.55 -13.27
N LEU A 56 -6.45 18.15 -13.31
CA LEU A 56 -5.61 18.16 -14.51
C LEU A 56 -5.12 16.74 -14.78
N GLN A 57 -5.62 16.16 -15.87
CA GLN A 57 -5.27 14.82 -16.29
C GLN A 57 -4.40 14.84 -17.55
N ILE A 58 -3.20 14.26 -17.46
CA ILE A 58 -2.33 14.01 -18.61
C ILE A 58 -2.58 12.57 -19.06
N ARG A 59 -3.11 12.42 -20.27
CA ARG A 59 -3.53 11.12 -20.85
C ARG A 59 -2.51 10.61 -21.86
N SER A 60 -2.59 9.32 -22.17
CA SER A 60 -1.81 8.74 -23.27
C SER A 60 -2.11 9.44 -24.60
N ARG A 61 -1.10 9.58 -25.47
CA ARG A 61 -1.29 10.04 -26.86
C ARG A 61 -2.19 9.12 -27.70
N PHE A 62 -2.45 7.91 -27.20
CA PHE A 62 -3.33 6.92 -27.82
C PHE A 62 -4.77 6.95 -27.26
N TYR A 63 -5.11 7.97 -26.47
CA TYR A 63 -6.44 8.12 -25.89
C TYR A 63 -7.47 8.45 -26.97
N SER A 64 -8.59 7.71 -26.99
CA SER A 64 -9.63 7.80 -28.02
C SER A 64 -10.99 8.32 -27.52
N GLY A 65 -11.04 9.00 -26.37
CA GLY A 65 -12.25 9.72 -25.91
C GLY A 65 -13.16 8.94 -24.95
N ALA A 66 -13.12 7.61 -24.93
CA ALA A 66 -13.89 6.82 -23.96
C ALA A 66 -13.05 6.42 -22.75
N THR A 67 -12.02 5.60 -22.96
CA THR A 67 -11.13 5.09 -21.92
C THR A 67 -9.72 4.88 -22.48
N ASP A 68 -8.71 4.99 -21.62
CA ASP A 68 -7.30 4.79 -22.02
C ASP A 68 -6.95 3.29 -22.01
N TYR A 69 -7.51 2.56 -22.98
CA TYR A 69 -7.30 1.11 -23.12
C TYR A 69 -5.81 0.77 -23.27
N PHE A 70 -5.05 1.61 -23.97
CA PHE A 70 -3.63 1.39 -24.21
C PHE A 70 -2.82 1.49 -22.92
N LEU A 71 -2.98 2.57 -22.16
CA LEU A 71 -2.31 2.72 -20.86
C LEU A 71 -2.67 1.59 -19.91
N ARG A 72 -3.96 1.24 -19.84
CA ARG A 72 -4.45 0.17 -18.98
C ARG A 72 -3.82 -1.17 -19.36
N TYR A 73 -3.74 -1.47 -20.65
CA TYR A 73 -3.08 -2.67 -21.16
C TYR A 73 -1.59 -2.71 -20.79
N LEU A 74 -0.86 -1.60 -20.96
CA LEU A 74 0.55 -1.51 -20.59
C LEU A 74 0.77 -1.75 -19.10
N LEU A 75 0.00 -1.08 -18.24
CA LEU A 75 0.12 -1.24 -16.78
C LEU A 75 -0.19 -2.67 -16.35
N GLN A 76 -1.16 -3.33 -16.99
CA GLN A 76 -1.45 -4.74 -16.77
C GLN A 76 -0.25 -5.63 -17.14
N LYS A 77 0.38 -5.39 -18.29
CA LYS A 77 1.56 -6.15 -18.74
C LYS A 77 2.76 -5.95 -17.82
N VAL A 78 3.12 -4.70 -17.51
CA VAL A 78 4.25 -4.36 -16.63
C VAL A 78 4.03 -4.87 -15.20
N SER A 79 2.79 -4.82 -14.71
CA SER A 79 2.47 -5.33 -13.38
C SER A 79 2.32 -6.86 -13.33
N HIS A 80 2.47 -7.55 -14.46
CA HIS A 80 2.22 -8.99 -14.63
C HIS A 80 0.81 -9.43 -14.20
N TYR A 81 -0.20 -8.60 -14.43
CA TYR A 81 -1.60 -8.93 -14.20
C TYR A 81 -2.31 -9.11 -15.54
N ASN A 82 -2.65 -10.34 -15.90
CA ASN A 82 -3.39 -10.63 -17.13
C ASN A 82 -4.90 -10.38 -16.89
N VAL A 83 -5.31 -9.11 -16.86
CA VAL A 83 -6.74 -8.78 -16.78
C VAL A 83 -7.33 -8.86 -18.18
N ILE A 84 -7.61 -10.08 -18.63
CA ILE A 84 -8.56 -10.28 -19.73
C ILE A 84 -9.87 -9.65 -19.26
N SER A 85 -10.20 -8.52 -19.90
CA SER A 85 -11.47 -7.77 -19.90
C SER A 85 -12.36 -7.96 -18.68
N THR A 86 -12.42 -6.96 -17.81
CA THR A 86 -13.59 -6.78 -16.95
C THR A 86 -14.39 -5.60 -17.46
N LYS A 87 -15.48 -5.90 -18.18
CA LYS A 87 -16.73 -5.15 -18.03
C LYS A 87 -17.14 -5.26 -16.56
N ALA A 88 -16.59 -4.42 -15.71
CA ALA A 88 -16.99 -4.31 -14.31
C ALA A 88 -17.25 -2.84 -14.04
N SER A 89 -18.54 -2.53 -13.93
CA SER A 89 -19.19 -1.21 -13.90
C SER A 89 -19.27 -0.49 -15.25
N ALA A 90 -20.45 -0.62 -15.85
CA ALA A 90 -20.94 0.23 -16.93
C ALA A 90 -21.38 1.60 -16.37
N ASN A 91 -20.51 2.28 -15.63
CA ASN A 91 -20.68 3.70 -15.32
C ASN A 91 -19.47 4.44 -15.90
N GLN A 92 -19.76 5.29 -16.88
CA GLN A 92 -18.83 5.95 -17.80
C GLN A 92 -18.00 7.06 -17.14
N SER A 93 -17.24 6.72 -16.12
CA SER A 93 -16.12 7.52 -15.64
C SER A 93 -15.07 6.58 -15.05
N GLU A 94 -14.39 5.80 -15.89
CA GLU A 94 -13.21 5.05 -15.44
C GLU A 94 -12.19 6.08 -14.94
N ASN A 95 -12.01 6.11 -13.63
CA ASN A 95 -11.23 7.13 -12.95
C ASN A 95 -9.77 6.71 -13.00
N PHE A 96 -8.83 7.64 -13.22
CA PHE A 96 -7.39 7.34 -13.19
C PHE A 96 -6.98 6.59 -11.91
N TYR A 97 -7.69 6.81 -10.79
CA TYR A 97 -7.49 6.09 -9.54
C TYR A 97 -7.74 4.57 -9.63
N ASP A 98 -8.51 4.08 -10.61
CA ASP A 98 -8.68 2.63 -10.83
C ASP A 98 -7.35 1.96 -11.22
N LEU A 99 -6.40 2.73 -11.78
CA LEU A 99 -5.06 2.24 -12.07
C LEU A 99 -4.24 1.95 -10.79
N LEU A 100 -4.58 2.59 -9.66
CA LEU A 100 -3.91 2.32 -8.37
C LEU A 100 -4.13 0.88 -7.91
N ILE A 101 -5.20 0.22 -8.36
CA ILE A 101 -5.45 -1.20 -8.08
C ILE A 101 -4.30 -2.07 -8.59
N TYR A 102 -3.65 -1.70 -9.69
CA TYR A 102 -2.50 -2.41 -10.24
C TYR A 102 -1.20 -2.04 -9.52
N LEU A 103 -1.03 -0.77 -9.17
CA LEU A 103 0.20 -0.25 -8.55
C LEU A 103 0.33 -0.64 -7.07
N PHE A 104 -0.74 -0.54 -6.29
CA PHE A 104 -0.70 -0.74 -4.84
C PHE A 104 -0.11 -2.11 -4.45
N PRO A 105 -0.53 -3.24 -5.05
CA PRO A 105 -0.01 -4.55 -4.70
C PRO A 105 1.45 -4.74 -5.13
N LEU A 106 1.87 -4.15 -6.25
CA LEU A 106 3.26 -4.14 -6.69
C LEU A 106 4.15 -3.42 -5.67
N TYR A 107 3.74 -2.23 -5.23
CA TYR A 107 4.45 -1.49 -4.18
C TYR A 107 4.46 -2.24 -2.84
N LEU A 108 3.34 -2.85 -2.47
CA LEU A 108 3.24 -3.63 -1.24
C LEU A 108 4.16 -4.85 -1.26
N GLU A 109 4.25 -5.58 -2.38
CA GLU A 109 5.21 -6.68 -2.53
C GLU A 109 6.64 -6.21 -2.32
N ASN A 110 7.03 -5.11 -2.96
CA ASN A 110 8.37 -4.55 -2.85
C ASN A 110 8.67 -4.08 -1.42
N ALA A 111 7.72 -3.43 -0.76
CA ALA A 111 7.86 -3.04 0.65
C ALA A 111 8.01 -4.28 1.54
N MET A 112 7.22 -5.34 1.31
CA MET A 112 7.28 -6.57 2.09
C MET A 112 8.54 -7.41 1.89
N LYS A 113 9.33 -7.17 0.83
CA LYS A 113 10.68 -7.75 0.69
C LYS A 113 11.62 -7.24 1.79
N LYS A 114 11.45 -5.99 2.26
CA LYS A 114 12.23 -5.41 3.38
C LYS A 114 11.80 -5.93 4.76
N GLY A 115 10.66 -6.62 4.83
CA GLY A 115 10.07 -7.12 6.07
C GLY A 115 8.79 -6.39 6.46
N ILE A 116 8.04 -6.97 7.40
CA ILE A 116 6.81 -6.36 7.91
C ILE A 116 7.18 -5.26 8.91
N TYR A 117 6.61 -4.08 8.71
CA TYR A 117 6.76 -2.94 9.60
C TYR A 117 6.32 -3.28 11.03
N LYS A 118 7.12 -2.85 12.00
CA LYS A 118 6.91 -3.10 13.43
C LYS A 118 7.31 -1.85 14.23
N GLU A 119 6.61 -1.62 15.32
CA GLU A 119 6.86 -0.50 16.22
C GLU A 119 7.14 -1.02 17.64
N TYR A 120 7.91 -0.26 18.43
CA TYR A 120 8.07 -0.53 19.85
C TYR A 120 6.83 -0.03 20.61
N VAL A 121 6.20 -0.92 21.36
CA VAL A 121 5.07 -0.58 22.24
C VAL A 121 5.47 -0.90 23.67
N LYS A 122 5.20 0.05 24.58
CA LYS A 122 5.34 -0.18 26.02
C LYS A 122 4.17 -1.04 26.48
N ARG A 123 4.47 -2.13 27.18
CA ARG A 123 3.48 -3.02 27.74
C ARG A 123 3.71 -3.23 29.22
N GLU A 124 2.60 -3.38 29.91
CA GLU A 124 2.51 -3.56 31.34
C GLU A 124 2.00 -4.97 31.60
N TYR A 125 2.77 -5.76 32.35
CA TYR A 125 2.41 -7.12 32.70
C TYR A 125 2.44 -7.31 34.22
N ASN A 126 1.77 -8.35 34.69
CA ASN A 126 1.83 -8.85 36.06
C ASN A 126 1.80 -10.39 36.01
N ASP A 127 2.98 -10.98 35.86
CA ASP A 127 3.16 -12.43 35.75
C ASP A 127 4.45 -12.87 36.45
N ALA A 128 4.68 -14.18 36.54
CA ALA A 128 5.84 -14.73 37.23
C ALA A 128 7.14 -14.65 36.41
N ASN A 129 7.05 -14.42 35.09
CA ASN A 129 8.19 -14.47 34.18
C ASN A 129 8.57 -13.05 33.73
N ILE A 130 9.41 -12.41 34.53
CA ILE A 130 9.83 -11.02 34.36
C ILE A 130 10.69 -10.87 33.10
N LYS A 131 10.26 -9.96 32.21
CA LYS A 131 10.97 -9.66 30.94
C LYS A 131 11.36 -8.18 30.81
N GLY A 132 11.27 -7.41 31.89
CA GLY A 132 11.47 -5.97 31.86
C GLY A 132 11.65 -5.36 33.24
N ALA A 133 11.65 -4.03 33.30
CA ALA A 133 11.86 -3.29 34.53
C ALA A 133 10.65 -3.42 35.47
N ILE A 134 10.89 -3.78 36.73
CA ILE A 134 9.84 -3.92 37.73
C ILE A 134 9.18 -2.56 38.00
N ALA A 135 7.86 -2.52 37.92
CA ALA A 135 7.06 -1.33 38.21
C ALA A 135 6.67 -1.34 39.69
N ILE A 136 7.57 -0.86 40.56
CA ILE A 136 7.47 -0.99 42.03
C ILE A 136 6.10 -0.51 42.55
N ALA A 137 5.65 0.69 42.17
CA ALA A 137 4.37 1.23 42.59
C ALA A 137 3.18 0.33 42.23
N ARG A 138 3.18 -0.24 41.01
CA ARG A 138 2.13 -1.16 40.56
C ARG A 138 2.25 -2.51 41.25
N HIS A 139 3.47 -2.98 41.49
CA HIS A 139 3.72 -4.26 42.15
C HIS A 139 3.21 -4.25 43.60
N ILE A 140 3.51 -3.21 44.37
CA ILE A 140 3.02 -3.04 45.74
C ILE A 140 1.48 -2.98 45.75
N LYS A 141 0.88 -2.23 44.82
CA LYS A 141 -0.58 -2.09 44.74
C LYS A 141 -1.31 -3.40 44.39
N GLN A 142 -0.70 -4.27 43.59
CA GLN A 142 -1.39 -5.45 43.03
C GLN A 142 -0.97 -6.79 43.64
N ASN A 143 0.20 -6.87 44.26
CA ASN A 143 0.79 -8.12 44.72
C ASN A 143 1.17 -8.07 46.21
N VAL A 144 0.38 -7.37 47.02
CA VAL A 144 0.48 -7.40 48.49
C VAL A 144 -0.86 -7.92 49.06
N PRO A 145 -0.87 -9.04 49.82
CA PRO A 145 0.26 -9.95 50.08
C PRO A 145 0.79 -10.61 48.80
N PHE A 146 2.04 -11.08 48.82
CA PHE A 146 2.72 -11.58 47.62
C PHE A 146 2.04 -12.83 47.04
N VAL A 147 1.60 -12.73 45.78
CA VAL A 147 0.86 -13.77 45.05
C VAL A 147 1.70 -14.52 44.02
N GLY A 148 3.04 -14.42 44.07
CA GLY A 148 3.92 -15.11 43.11
C GLY A 148 3.97 -14.47 41.72
N LYS A 149 3.50 -13.23 41.57
CA LYS A 149 3.56 -12.46 40.32
C LYS A 149 4.28 -11.13 40.56
N VAL A 150 4.94 -10.64 39.52
CA VAL A 150 5.66 -9.36 39.57
C VAL A 150 5.11 -8.43 38.50
N ALA A 151 4.78 -7.21 38.90
CA ALA A 151 4.33 -6.20 37.96
C ALA A 151 5.56 -5.52 37.32
N TYR A 152 5.69 -5.62 35.99
CA TYR A 152 6.83 -5.05 35.26
C TYR A 152 6.41 -4.38 33.95
N ASN A 153 7.25 -3.48 33.48
CA ASN A 153 7.10 -2.76 32.23
C ASN A 153 8.17 -3.22 31.24
N THR A 154 7.77 -3.52 30.02
CA THR A 154 8.70 -3.95 28.96
C THR A 154 8.38 -3.27 27.63
N ARG A 155 9.37 -3.20 26.75
CA ARG A 155 9.23 -2.70 25.38
C ARG A 155 9.22 -3.90 24.45
N GLU A 156 8.12 -4.10 23.75
CA GLU A 156 7.95 -5.23 22.84
C GLU A 156 7.66 -4.75 21.43
N PHE A 157 8.13 -5.50 20.43
CA PHE A 157 7.78 -5.25 19.04
C PHE A 157 6.31 -5.61 18.78
N SER A 158 5.57 -4.67 18.21
CA SER A 158 4.22 -4.89 17.71
C SER A 158 4.13 -4.72 16.20
N TYR A 159 3.57 -5.71 15.53
CA TYR A 159 3.24 -5.68 14.10
C TYR A 159 1.85 -5.13 13.80
N ASP A 160 1.07 -4.79 14.82
CA ASP A 160 -0.25 -4.15 14.67
C ASP A 160 -0.10 -2.72 15.14
N ASN A 161 0.05 -1.87 14.16
CA ASN A 161 0.10 -0.44 14.29
C ASN A 161 -0.89 0.15 13.29
N LYS A 162 -1.08 1.46 13.35
CA LYS A 162 -2.04 2.15 12.47
C LYS A 162 -1.74 1.85 11.00
N LEU A 163 -0.47 1.79 10.62
CA LEU A 163 -0.02 1.56 9.25
C LEU A 163 -0.37 0.15 8.76
N THR A 164 -0.05 -0.89 9.52
CA THR A 164 -0.36 -2.27 9.15
C THR A 164 -1.86 -2.55 9.18
N GLN A 165 -2.62 -1.88 10.06
CA GLN A 165 -4.09 -1.91 10.03
C GLN A 165 -4.66 -1.26 8.77
N LEU A 166 -4.14 -0.10 8.35
CA LEU A 166 -4.54 0.57 7.11
C LEU A 166 -4.27 -0.33 5.90
N VAL A 167 -3.06 -0.89 5.79
CA VAL A 167 -2.70 -1.84 4.71
C VAL A 167 -3.66 -3.03 4.71
N ARG A 168 -3.95 -3.60 5.88
CA ARG A 168 -4.90 -4.71 6.03
C ARG A 168 -6.32 -4.33 5.57
N GLN A 169 -6.83 -3.17 5.97
CA GLN A 169 -8.16 -2.70 5.59
C GLN A 169 -8.25 -2.51 4.06
N ARG A 170 -7.24 -1.89 3.44
CA ARG A 170 -7.19 -1.71 1.99
C ARG A 170 -7.12 -3.04 1.24
N LEU A 171 -6.32 -3.99 1.72
CA LEU A 171 -6.28 -5.36 1.19
C LEU A 171 -7.63 -6.08 1.32
N THR A 172 -8.35 -5.84 2.43
CA THR A 172 -9.67 -6.44 2.66
C THR A 172 -10.68 -5.88 1.66
N ILE A 173 -10.68 -4.57 1.42
CA ILE A 173 -11.52 -3.93 0.40
C ILE A 173 -11.20 -4.50 -0.98
N LEU A 174 -9.92 -4.60 -1.35
CA LEU A 174 -9.49 -5.18 -2.63
C LEU A 174 -9.95 -6.64 -2.77
N SER A 175 -9.90 -7.42 -1.69
CA SER A 175 -10.31 -8.83 -1.71
C SER A 175 -11.81 -9.06 -1.86
N ARG A 176 -12.65 -8.07 -1.51
CA ARG A 176 -14.09 -8.13 -1.74
C ARG A 176 -14.44 -8.02 -3.22
N ASN A 177 -13.58 -7.41 -4.03
CA ASN A 177 -13.75 -7.36 -5.47
C ASN A 177 -13.28 -8.68 -6.10
N THR A 178 -14.24 -9.59 -6.29
CA THR A 178 -14.03 -11.02 -6.57
C THR A 178 -13.12 -11.28 -7.78
N VAL A 179 -13.25 -10.47 -8.83
CA VAL A 179 -12.52 -10.70 -10.09
C VAL A 179 -11.03 -10.31 -9.99
N LEU A 180 -10.74 -9.21 -9.29
CA LEU A 180 -9.36 -8.77 -9.04
C LEU A 180 -8.65 -9.72 -8.08
N PHE A 181 -9.34 -10.12 -7.00
CA PHE A 181 -8.77 -11.01 -6.00
C PHE A 181 -8.37 -12.37 -6.56
N LEU A 182 -9.21 -13.00 -7.38
CA LEU A 182 -8.92 -14.31 -7.98
C LEU A 182 -7.66 -14.30 -8.83
N LYS A 183 -7.44 -13.23 -9.61
CA LYS A 183 -6.26 -13.09 -10.49
C LYS A 183 -4.99 -12.74 -9.72
N MET A 184 -5.12 -11.99 -8.63
CA MET A 184 -4.01 -11.61 -7.76
C MET A 184 -3.73 -12.63 -6.63
N ARG A 185 -4.50 -13.72 -6.59
CA ARG A 185 -4.56 -14.67 -5.47
C ARG A 185 -3.19 -15.25 -5.12
N SER A 186 -2.35 -15.61 -6.09
CA SER A 186 -1.04 -16.21 -5.81
C SER A 186 -0.09 -15.23 -5.09
N ARG A 187 -0.08 -13.98 -5.54
CA ARG A 187 0.73 -12.87 -5.01
C ARG A 187 0.22 -12.37 -3.67
N LEU A 188 -1.08 -12.06 -3.60
CA LEU A 188 -1.73 -11.67 -2.36
C LEU A 188 -1.65 -12.79 -1.33
N ARG A 189 -1.88 -14.07 -1.67
CA ARG A 189 -1.76 -15.17 -0.69
C ARG A 189 -0.38 -15.21 -0.02
N LYS A 190 0.72 -14.96 -0.74
CA LYS A 190 2.07 -14.87 -0.15
C LYS A 190 2.17 -13.73 0.87
N ILE A 191 1.68 -12.55 0.51
CA ILE A 191 1.57 -11.38 1.41
C ILE A 191 0.72 -11.74 2.64
N PHE A 192 -0.41 -12.37 2.40
CA PHE A 192 -1.39 -12.67 3.43
C PHE A 192 -0.85 -13.67 4.45
N VAL A 193 -0.17 -14.72 3.99
CA VAL A 193 0.50 -15.72 4.85
C VAL A 193 1.63 -15.09 5.66
N ARG A 194 2.39 -14.16 5.08
CA ARG A 194 3.45 -13.45 5.83
C ARG A 194 2.87 -12.58 6.95
N LEU A 195 1.78 -11.86 6.68
CA LEU A 195 1.09 -11.02 7.66
C LEU A 195 0.44 -11.86 8.77
N SER A 196 -0.16 -13.00 8.43
CA SER A 196 -0.84 -13.86 9.41
C SER A 196 0.11 -14.63 10.33
N LYS A 197 1.32 -15.00 9.88
CA LYS A 197 2.33 -15.67 10.72
C LYS A 197 2.84 -14.81 11.89
N LYS A 198 2.71 -13.48 11.83
CA LYS A 198 3.31 -12.56 12.81
C LYS A 198 2.38 -12.04 13.91
N ARG A 199 1.10 -12.47 13.95
CA ARG A 199 0.20 -12.21 15.10
C ARG A 199 -0.85 -13.29 15.30
N ARG A 200 -1.25 -13.45 16.56
CA ARG A 200 -2.42 -14.16 17.11
C ARG A 200 -3.76 -13.54 16.64
N LEU A 201 -3.88 -13.12 15.39
CA LEU A 201 -5.09 -12.58 14.74
C LEU A 201 -5.64 -13.62 13.76
N MET A 202 -5.87 -14.82 14.28
CA MET A 202 -6.20 -16.00 13.49
C MET A 202 -7.64 -15.99 12.95
N LEU A 203 -8.60 -15.33 13.60
CA LEU A 203 -10.03 -15.53 13.28
C LEU A 203 -10.45 -14.95 11.92
N VAL A 204 -10.21 -13.66 11.67
CA VAL A 204 -10.60 -13.01 10.40
C VAL A 204 -9.79 -13.55 9.22
N TRP A 205 -8.53 -13.87 9.47
CA TRP A 205 -7.62 -14.36 8.43
C TRP A 205 -7.82 -15.84 8.12
N ARG A 206 -8.20 -16.67 9.11
CA ARG A 206 -8.60 -18.06 8.85
C ARG A 206 -9.84 -18.10 7.98
N ALA A 207 -10.87 -17.29 8.23
CA ALA A 207 -12.06 -17.22 7.37
C ALA A 207 -11.70 -16.87 5.91
N MET A 208 -10.79 -15.91 5.71
CA MET A 208 -10.32 -15.53 4.38
C MET A 208 -9.42 -16.59 3.71
N LEU A 209 -8.54 -17.26 4.47
CA LEU A 209 -7.76 -18.43 4.01
C LEU A 209 -8.65 -19.64 3.71
N PHE A 210 -9.77 -19.81 4.44
CA PHE A 210 -10.76 -20.86 4.25
C PHE A 210 -11.53 -20.65 2.96
N PHE A 211 -11.98 -19.43 2.67
CA PHE A 211 -12.58 -19.06 1.38
C PHE A 211 -11.61 -19.31 0.21
N VAL A 212 -10.33 -19.04 0.44
CA VAL A 212 -9.24 -19.33 -0.49
C VAL A 212 -8.91 -20.83 -0.61
N LYS A 213 -9.46 -21.72 0.21
CA LYS A 213 -9.34 -23.19 0.05
C LYS A 213 -10.58 -23.84 -0.56
N ILE A 214 -11.75 -23.21 -0.45
CA ILE A 214 -13.05 -23.77 -0.88
C ILE A 214 -13.37 -23.42 -2.35
N VAL A 215 -12.62 -22.51 -2.97
CA VAL A 215 -12.65 -22.22 -4.44
C VAL A 215 -11.34 -22.64 -5.07
#